data_AF-A0A955PKL7-F1
#
_entry.id   AF-A0A955PKL7-F1
#
_cell.length_a   1.000
_cell.length_b   1.000
_cell.length_c   1.000
_cell.angle_alpha   90.00
_cell.angle_beta   90.00
_cell.angle_gamma   90.00
#
_symmetry.space_group_name_H-M   'P 1'
#
loop_
_entity.id
_entity.type
_entity.pdbx_description
1 polymer ?
#
loop_
_entity_poly.entity_id
_entity_poly.type
_entity_poly.pdbx_seq_one_letter_code
_entity_poly.pdbx_strand_id
1 'polypeptide(L)'
;MTGLVAIDWMIILLYATSTIALGWYFGRRQETTSEYFVGSGNMNWFLIGVSLFATLLSTISYLSMPGEVLGKGPVAMVRILGLPIAFLIVGYFLVPVYMKQRVTSAYELLEERLDLSVRLLGVAMFLSLRLVWMSLLVYLASKALIVMMGVDETYIPWIVLATGLVSVIYTSLGGLRAVVVTDLIQTILLFGGALLVVGVVTWDFAVSVGFPPSGRRTVIRNPFSASIQKFG
;
A
#
# COMPACT_ATOMS: atom_id res chain seq x y z
N MET A 1 -23.10 12.49 -4.39
CA MET A 1 -22.03 12.13 -3.44
C MET A 1 -21.44 13.45 -2.96
N THR A 2 -21.56 13.78 -1.68
CA THR A 2 -20.82 14.91 -1.12
C THR A 2 -19.34 14.54 -1.19
N GLY A 3 -18.53 15.34 -1.87
CA GLY A 3 -17.08 15.14 -1.94
C GLY A 3 -16.42 15.22 -0.56
N LEU A 4 -15.10 15.10 -0.53
CA LEU A 4 -14.30 15.18 0.70
C LEU A 4 -14.69 16.40 1.56
N VAL A 5 -15.03 16.15 2.82
CA VAL A 5 -15.34 17.20 3.79
C VAL A 5 -14.05 17.80 4.35
N ALA A 6 -14.14 18.98 4.99
CA ALA A 6 -12.96 19.71 5.47
C ALA A 6 -12.04 18.88 6.38
N ILE A 7 -12.60 17.95 7.16
CA ILE A 7 -11.83 17.06 8.01
C ILE A 7 -10.98 16.06 7.21
N ASP A 8 -11.46 15.57 6.07
CA ASP A 8 -10.71 14.65 5.22
C ASP A 8 -9.49 15.36 4.62
N TRP A 9 -9.69 16.60 4.15
CA TRP A 9 -8.60 17.44 3.64
C TRP A 9 -7.56 17.75 4.70
N MET A 10 -7.99 18.03 5.93
CA MET A 10 -7.08 18.26 7.06
C MET A 10 -6.25 17.00 7.35
N ILE A 11 -6.84 15.80 7.32
CA ILE A 11 -6.13 14.54 7.53
C ILE A 11 -5.11 14.30 6.42
N ILE A 12 -5.49 14.52 5.15
CA ILE A 12 -4.59 14.37 4.00
C ILE A 12 -3.41 15.33 4.10
N LEU A 13 -3.67 16.61 4.43
CA LEU A 13 -2.63 17.61 4.58
C LEU A 13 -1.69 17.28 5.74
N LEU A 14 -2.24 16.85 6.88
CA LEU A 14 -1.47 16.42 8.05
C LEU A 14 -0.58 15.21 7.71
N TYR A 15 -1.11 14.23 6.98
CA TYR A 15 -0.33 13.08 6.54
C TYR A 15 0.81 13.49 5.61
N ALA A 16 0.52 14.28 4.57
CA ALA A 16 1.51 14.74 3.60
C ALA A 16 2.61 15.60 4.24
N THR A 17 2.25 16.49 5.16
CA THR A 17 3.23 17.30 5.90
C THR A 17 4.06 16.45 6.87
N SER A 18 3.45 15.46 7.52
CA SER A 18 4.16 14.54 8.41
C SER A 18 5.19 13.69 7.67
N THR A 19 4.88 13.19 6.47
CA THR A 19 5.85 12.40 5.67
C THR A 19 7.02 13.25 5.19
N ILE A 20 6.77 14.49 4.75
CA ILE A 20 7.82 15.45 4.39
C ILE A 20 8.69 15.80 5.60
N ALA A 21 8.08 16.08 6.76
CA ALA A 21 8.79 16.41 7.99
C ALA A 21 9.69 15.24 8.46
N LEU A 22 9.20 14.01 8.35
CA LEU A 22 10.00 12.80 8.62
C LEU A 22 11.17 12.67 7.64
N GLY A 23 10.91 12.84 6.35
CA GLY A 23 11.96 12.82 5.32
C GLY A 23 13.07 13.83 5.61
N TRP A 24 12.69 15.05 5.97
CA TRP A 24 13.65 16.10 6.35
C TRP A 24 14.39 15.80 7.66
N TYR A 25 13.70 15.28 8.68
CA TYR A 25 14.30 14.90 9.96
C TYR A 25 15.38 13.83 9.79
N PHE A 26 15.10 12.79 8.99
CA PHE A 26 16.07 11.73 8.73
C PHE A 26 17.15 12.17 7.75
N GLY A 27 16.83 13.04 6.78
CA GLY A 27 17.80 13.61 5.83
C GLY A 27 18.93 14.38 6.51
N ARG A 28 18.64 15.08 7.61
CA ARG A 28 19.65 15.80 8.41
C ARG A 28 20.72 14.92 9.05
N ARG A 29 20.51 13.60 9.10
CA ARG A 29 21.43 12.64 9.71
C ARG A 29 22.23 11.84 8.68
N GLN A 30 22.12 12.16 7.38
CA GLN A 30 22.78 11.42 6.31
C GLN A 30 24.11 12.10 5.94
N GLU A 31 25.23 11.63 6.46
CA GLU A 31 26.55 12.20 6.14
C GLU A 31 27.30 11.41 5.05
N THR A 32 26.90 10.17 4.77
CA THR A 32 27.59 9.28 3.81
C THR A 32 26.64 8.55 2.85
N THR A 33 27.13 8.17 1.66
CA THR A 33 26.38 7.41 0.65
C THR A 33 25.90 6.05 1.17
N SER A 34 26.69 5.38 2.02
CA SER A 34 26.30 4.12 2.66
C SER A 34 25.12 4.32 3.63
N GLU A 35 25.06 5.46 4.32
CA GLU A 35 23.95 5.76 5.21
C GLU A 35 22.65 6.02 4.44
N TYR A 36 22.75 6.69 3.29
CA TYR A 36 21.62 6.96 2.41
C TYR A 36 21.03 5.67 1.80
N PHE A 37 21.87 4.77 1.28
CA PHE A 37 21.42 3.55 0.58
C PHE A 37 21.24 2.32 1.47
N VAL A 38 21.98 2.20 2.57
CA VAL A 38 22.01 0.98 3.43
C VAL A 38 21.54 1.28 4.85
N GLY A 39 21.34 2.55 5.22
CA GLY A 39 20.81 2.91 6.53
C GLY A 39 21.75 2.62 7.70
N SER A 40 23.08 2.67 7.49
CA SER A 40 24.17 2.33 8.45
C SER A 40 24.29 0.87 8.89
N GLY A 41 23.48 -0.05 8.37
CA GLY A 41 23.51 -1.47 8.76
C GLY A 41 22.96 -1.79 10.15
N ASN A 42 22.65 -0.78 10.98
CA ASN A 42 22.10 -0.94 12.34
C ASN A 42 20.57 -0.75 12.42
N MET A 43 19.86 -0.91 11.30
CA MET A 43 18.42 -0.70 11.25
C MET A 43 17.67 -1.92 11.79
N ASN A 44 16.62 -1.69 12.58
CA ASN A 44 15.85 -2.76 13.22
C ASN A 44 15.26 -3.71 12.17
N TRP A 45 15.57 -5.02 12.29
CA TRP A 45 15.12 -6.06 11.38
C TRP A 45 13.59 -6.10 11.20
N PHE A 46 12.84 -5.77 12.26
CA PHE A 46 11.38 -5.71 12.20
C PHE A 46 10.91 -4.58 11.29
N LEU A 47 11.53 -3.40 11.38
CA LEU A 47 11.19 -2.25 10.53
C LEU A 47 11.48 -2.55 9.05
N ILE A 48 12.63 -3.17 8.78
CA ILE A 48 12.98 -3.60 7.42
C ILE A 48 11.96 -4.63 6.90
N GLY A 49 11.58 -5.60 7.73
CA GLY A 49 10.59 -6.62 7.38
C GLY A 49 9.23 -6.02 7.04
N VAL A 50 8.75 -5.07 7.84
CA VAL A 50 7.50 -4.35 7.57
C VAL A 50 7.60 -3.51 6.30
N SER A 51 8.72 -2.81 6.07
CA SER A 51 8.91 -2.02 4.84
C SER A 51 8.97 -2.90 3.57
N LEU A 52 9.65 -4.05 3.64
CA LEU A 52 9.63 -5.04 2.56
C LEU A 52 8.20 -5.53 2.29
N PHE A 53 7.45 -5.84 3.35
CA PHE A 53 6.06 -6.25 3.22
C PHE A 53 5.17 -5.14 2.64
N ALA A 54 5.33 -3.90 3.10
CA ALA A 54 4.60 -2.72 2.62
C ALA A 54 4.86 -2.46 1.14
N THR A 55 6.12 -2.56 0.71
CA THR A 55 6.53 -2.37 -0.69
C THR A 55 5.90 -3.42 -1.61
N LEU A 56 5.70 -4.64 -1.10
CA LEU A 56 5.06 -5.74 -1.83
C LEU A 56 3.53 -5.61 -1.83
N LEU A 57 2.95 -5.12 -0.74
CA LEU A 57 1.53 -4.83 -0.60
C LEU A 57 1.21 -3.48 -1.25
N SER A 58 1.11 -3.47 -2.57
CA SER A 58 0.84 -2.26 -3.34
C SER A 58 -0.59 -1.73 -3.16
N THR A 59 -0.78 -0.43 -3.38
CA THR A 59 -2.11 0.21 -3.47
C THR A 59 -3.02 -0.46 -4.50
N ILE A 60 -2.45 -0.96 -5.61
CA ILE A 60 -3.21 -1.70 -6.63
C ILE A 60 -3.83 -2.95 -6.00
N SER A 61 -3.02 -3.76 -5.30
CA SER A 61 -3.50 -4.95 -4.62
C SER A 61 -4.58 -4.61 -3.58
N TYR A 62 -4.39 -3.53 -2.83
CA TYR A 62 -5.37 -3.08 -1.83
C TYR A 62 -6.74 -2.76 -2.45
N LEU A 63 -6.78 -2.07 -3.60
CA LEU A 63 -8.03 -1.78 -4.30
C LEU A 63 -8.59 -2.98 -5.08
N SER A 64 -7.73 -3.80 -5.68
CA SER A 64 -8.17 -4.88 -6.58
C SER A 64 -8.68 -6.10 -5.83
N MET A 65 -8.11 -6.41 -4.67
CA MET A 65 -8.39 -7.64 -3.91
C MET A 65 -9.84 -7.74 -3.46
N PRO A 66 -10.47 -6.71 -2.85
CA PRO A 66 -11.89 -6.75 -2.52
C PRO A 66 -12.76 -6.94 -3.77
N GLY A 67 -12.42 -6.25 -4.87
CA GLY A 67 -13.14 -6.38 -6.14
C GLY A 67 -13.07 -7.79 -6.73
N GLU A 68 -11.91 -8.43 -6.65
CA GLU A 68 -11.72 -9.81 -7.11
C GLU A 68 -12.47 -10.82 -6.23
N VAL A 69 -12.46 -10.65 -4.91
CA VAL A 69 -13.19 -11.51 -3.97
C VAL A 69 -14.70 -11.37 -4.14
N LEU A 70 -15.22 -10.17 -4.39
CA LEU A 70 -16.64 -9.96 -4.69
C LEU A 70 -17.07 -10.66 -5.99
N GLY A 71 -16.21 -10.68 -7.00
CA GLY A 71 -16.53 -11.31 -8.30
C GLY A 71 -16.30 -12.83 -8.34
N LYS A 72 -15.22 -13.33 -7.74
CA LYS A 72 -14.79 -14.74 -7.83
C LYS A 72 -14.97 -15.53 -6.53
N GLY A 73 -15.49 -14.89 -5.48
CA GLY A 73 -15.64 -15.47 -4.16
C GLY A 73 -14.33 -15.62 -3.39
N PRO A 74 -14.38 -16.23 -2.19
CA PRO A 74 -13.22 -16.35 -1.29
C PRO A 74 -12.09 -17.22 -1.85
N VAL A 75 -12.36 -18.04 -2.88
CA VAL A 75 -11.36 -18.88 -3.55
C VAL A 75 -10.24 -18.03 -4.17
N ALA A 76 -10.51 -16.78 -4.54
CA ALA A 76 -9.48 -15.85 -5.02
C ALA A 76 -8.33 -15.65 -4.01
N MET A 77 -8.61 -15.79 -2.71
CA MET A 77 -7.61 -15.60 -1.64
C MET A 77 -6.61 -16.76 -1.53
N VAL A 78 -6.94 -17.94 -2.06
CA VAL A 78 -6.06 -19.12 -2.00
C VAL A 78 -4.72 -18.85 -2.70
N ARG A 79 -4.72 -18.01 -3.74
CA ARG A 79 -3.50 -17.61 -4.48
C ARG A 79 -2.47 -16.89 -3.60
N ILE A 80 -2.94 -16.19 -2.57
CA ILE A 80 -2.07 -15.41 -1.67
C ILE A 80 -1.38 -16.31 -0.64
N LEU A 81 -1.95 -17.48 -0.33
CA LEU A 81 -1.39 -18.39 0.68
C LEU A 81 -0.01 -18.96 0.29
N GLY A 82 0.37 -18.91 -1.00
CA GLY A 82 1.72 -19.28 -1.45
C GLY A 82 2.80 -18.23 -1.12
N LEU A 83 2.43 -16.96 -0.94
CA LEU A 83 3.38 -15.87 -0.72
C LEU A 83 4.13 -16.00 0.62
N PRO A 84 3.48 -16.29 1.78
CA PRO A 84 4.19 -16.52 3.03
C PRO A 84 5.28 -17.60 2.94
N ILE A 85 4.98 -18.70 2.23
CA ILE A 85 5.92 -19.81 2.05
C ILE A 85 7.12 -19.34 1.21
N ALA A 86 6.87 -18.60 0.12
CA ALA A 86 7.93 -18.02 -0.69
C ALA A 86 8.82 -17.07 0.14
N PHE A 87 8.25 -16.24 1.01
CA PHE A 87 9.03 -15.35 1.88
C PHE A 87 9.88 -16.10 2.90
N LEU A 88 9.39 -17.20 3.47
CA LEU A 88 10.20 -18.04 4.35
C LEU A 88 11.40 -18.63 3.61
N ILE A 89 11.18 -19.12 2.39
CA ILE A 89 12.26 -19.69 1.56
C ILE A 89 13.29 -18.61 1.20
N VAL A 90 12.83 -17.47 0.68
CA VAL A 90 13.71 -16.37 0.28
C VAL A 90 14.46 -15.80 1.49
N GLY A 91 13.76 -15.55 2.59
CA GLY A 91 14.31 -14.97 3.81
C GLY A 91 15.35 -15.87 4.49
N TYR A 92 15.13 -17.19 4.50
CA TYR A 92 16.03 -18.11 5.19
C TYR A 92 17.18 -18.62 4.32
N PHE A 93 16.94 -18.83 3.02
CA PHE A 93 17.94 -19.44 2.13
C PHE A 93 18.65 -18.42 1.24
N LEU A 94 17.94 -17.44 0.69
CA LEU A 94 18.50 -16.51 -0.29
C LEU A 94 19.13 -15.30 0.39
N VAL A 95 18.40 -14.61 1.26
CA VAL A 95 18.86 -13.37 1.91
C VAL A 95 20.22 -13.53 2.61
N PRO A 96 20.50 -14.60 3.39
CA PRO A 96 21.80 -14.76 4.03
C PRO A 96 22.96 -14.96 3.04
N VAL A 97 22.69 -15.54 1.86
CA VAL A 97 23.69 -15.71 0.80
C VAL A 97 24.03 -14.35 0.19
N TYR A 98 23.02 -13.52 -0.10
CA TYR A 98 23.20 -12.17 -0.64
C TYR A 98 23.93 -11.25 0.35
N MET A 99 23.55 -11.27 1.63
CA MET A 99 24.16 -10.42 2.66
C MET A 99 25.65 -10.71 2.90
N LYS A 100 26.11 -11.94 2.66
CA LYS A 100 27.54 -12.31 2.80
C LYS A 100 28.44 -11.64 1.77
N GLN A 101 27.93 -11.28 0.60
CA GLN A 101 28.73 -10.73 -0.49
C GLN A 101 28.91 -9.21 -0.41
N ARG A 102 28.32 -8.53 0.59
CA ARG A 102 28.44 -7.08 0.85
C ARG A 102 28.21 -6.17 -0.37
N VAL A 103 27.47 -6.66 -1.36
CA VAL A 103 27.06 -5.89 -2.53
C VAL A 103 26.00 -4.88 -2.14
N THR A 104 26.04 -3.71 -2.77
CA THR A 104 25.03 -2.66 -2.58
C THR A 104 23.81 -2.88 -3.47
N SER A 105 23.99 -3.62 -4.56
CA SER A 105 22.95 -3.97 -5.52
C SER A 105 22.99 -5.45 -5.85
N ALA A 106 21.83 -6.10 -5.94
CA ALA A 106 21.75 -7.50 -6.37
C ALA A 106 22.31 -7.72 -7.79
N TYR A 107 22.32 -6.68 -8.63
CA TYR A 107 22.86 -6.74 -10.00
C TYR A 107 24.40 -6.73 -10.04
N GLU A 108 25.09 -6.32 -8.97
CA GLU A 108 26.56 -6.43 -8.87
C GLU A 108 27.01 -7.89 -8.93
N LEU A 109 26.18 -8.81 -8.45
CA LEU A 109 26.45 -10.24 -8.50
C LEU A 109 26.39 -10.83 -9.90
N LEU A 110 25.68 -10.16 -10.81
CA LEU A 110 25.68 -10.55 -12.23
C LEU A 110 27.01 -10.17 -12.88
N GLU A 111 27.58 -9.02 -12.50
CA GLU A 111 28.87 -8.58 -13.03
C GLU A 111 29.99 -9.53 -12.64
N GLU A 112 30.04 -9.97 -11.38
CA GLU A 112 31.06 -10.92 -10.90
C GLU A 112 31.09 -12.24 -11.68
N ARG A 113 29.95 -12.67 -12.25
CA ARG A 113 29.83 -13.97 -12.93
C ARG A 113 29.71 -13.89 -14.46
N LEU A 114 29.15 -12.81 -14.99
CA LEU A 114 28.68 -12.73 -16.38
C LEU A 114 29.15 -11.49 -17.14
N ASP A 115 29.91 -10.58 -16.52
CA ASP A 115 30.40 -9.31 -17.08
C ASP A 115 29.46 -8.09 -16.91
N LEU A 116 30.05 -6.89 -17.00
CA LEU A 116 29.39 -5.58 -16.83
C LEU A 116 28.23 -5.38 -17.81
N SER A 117 28.36 -5.91 -19.03
CA SER A 117 27.31 -5.82 -20.06
C SER A 117 26.00 -6.44 -19.59
N VAL A 118 26.06 -7.57 -18.85
CA VAL A 118 24.87 -8.26 -18.32
C VAL A 118 24.29 -7.51 -17.13
N ARG A 119 25.13 -6.91 -16.27
CA ARG A 119 24.68 -6.02 -15.20
C ARG A 119 23.88 -4.84 -15.76
N LEU A 120 24.41 -4.14 -16.77
CA LEU A 120 23.73 -2.99 -17.38
C LEU A 120 22.41 -3.38 -18.03
N LEU A 121 22.36 -4.51 -18.74
CA LEU A 121 21.13 -5.03 -19.32
C LEU A 121 20.08 -5.33 -18.23
N GLY A 122 20.48 -6.04 -17.17
CA GLY A 122 19.59 -6.39 -16.06
C GLY A 122 19.02 -5.16 -15.35
N VAL A 123 19.86 -4.16 -15.10
CA VAL A 123 19.45 -2.87 -14.51
C VAL A 123 18.49 -2.12 -15.45
N ALA A 124 18.79 -2.06 -16.76
CA ALA A 124 17.92 -1.39 -17.72
C ALA A 124 16.54 -2.04 -17.83
N MET A 125 16.48 -3.39 -17.87
CA MET A 125 15.23 -4.13 -17.87
C MET A 125 14.44 -3.91 -16.58
N PHE A 126 15.11 -3.96 -15.43
CA PHE A 126 14.49 -3.72 -14.13
C PHE A 126 13.91 -2.32 -14.02
N LEU A 127 14.70 -1.29 -14.35
CA LEU A 127 14.25 0.09 -14.31
C LEU A 127 13.07 0.32 -15.25
N SER A 128 13.11 -0.23 -16.47
CA SER A 128 12.01 -0.10 -17.42
C SER A 128 10.72 -0.72 -16.88
N LEU A 129 10.77 -1.96 -16.39
CA LEU A 129 9.62 -2.64 -15.80
C LEU A 129 9.10 -1.90 -14.56
N ARG A 130 10.02 -1.43 -13.71
CA ARG A 130 9.67 -0.69 -12.50
C ARG A 130 9.01 0.65 -12.80
N LEU A 131 9.49 1.38 -13.82
CA LEU A 131 8.89 2.64 -14.25
C LEU A 131 7.46 2.45 -14.77
N VAL A 132 7.24 1.43 -15.61
CA VAL A 132 5.89 1.10 -16.10
C VAL A 132 4.97 0.74 -14.94
N TRP A 133 5.43 -0.10 -14.02
CA TRP A 133 4.65 -0.49 -12.84
C TRP A 133 4.29 0.69 -11.94
N MET A 134 5.26 1.56 -11.64
CA MET A 134 5.03 2.75 -10.80
C MET A 134 4.11 3.75 -11.48
N SER A 135 4.21 3.93 -12.80
CA SER A 135 3.31 4.80 -13.57
C SER A 135 1.85 4.33 -13.46
N LEU A 136 1.62 3.03 -13.67
CA LEU A 136 0.28 2.44 -13.51
C LEU A 136 -0.24 2.60 -12.08
N LEU A 137 0.62 2.39 -11.07
CA LEU A 137 0.25 2.53 -9.66
C LEU A 137 -0.23 3.94 -9.33
N VAL A 138 0.52 4.97 -9.71
CA VAL A 138 0.17 6.37 -9.43
C VAL A 138 -1.08 6.79 -10.21
N TYR A 139 -1.26 6.28 -11.43
CA TYR A 139 -2.48 6.51 -12.21
C TYR A 139 -3.72 5.91 -11.53
N LEU A 140 -3.67 4.64 -11.12
CA LEU A 140 -4.79 3.97 -10.44
C LEU A 140 -5.11 4.62 -9.09
N ALA A 141 -4.09 5.02 -8.33
CA ALA A 141 -4.28 5.76 -7.08
C ALA A 141 -4.96 7.12 -7.32
N SER A 142 -4.53 7.86 -8.35
CA SER A 142 -5.15 9.13 -8.74
C SER A 142 -6.61 8.96 -9.18
N LYS A 143 -6.91 7.89 -9.93
CA LYS A 143 -8.29 7.58 -10.32
C LYS A 143 -9.18 7.30 -9.10
N ALA A 144 -8.68 6.57 -8.11
CA ALA A 144 -9.40 6.37 -6.85
C ALA A 144 -9.66 7.69 -6.12
N LEU A 145 -8.67 8.59 -6.05
CA LEU A 145 -8.81 9.91 -5.43
C LEU A 145 -9.85 10.80 -6.14
N ILE A 146 -9.91 10.79 -7.47
CA ILE A 146 -10.93 11.52 -8.25
C ILE A 146 -12.35 11.09 -7.84
N VAL A 147 -12.57 9.77 -7.75
CA VAL A 147 -13.87 9.21 -7.34
C VAL A 147 -14.23 9.64 -5.92
N MET A 148 -13.27 9.66 -4.99
CA MET A 148 -13.49 10.12 -3.62
C MET A 148 -13.78 11.62 -3.52
N MET A 149 -13.12 12.43 -4.36
CA MET A 149 -13.31 13.88 -4.41
C MET A 149 -14.59 14.29 -5.14
N GLY A 150 -15.13 13.44 -6.02
CA GLY A 150 -16.28 13.76 -6.85
C GLY A 150 -15.99 14.82 -7.91
N VAL A 151 -14.73 14.90 -8.37
CA VAL A 151 -14.28 15.83 -9.42
C VAL A 151 -14.18 15.12 -10.77
N ASP A 152 -13.99 15.89 -11.85
CA ASP A 152 -13.86 15.35 -13.21
C ASP A 152 -12.50 14.66 -13.44
N GLU A 153 -12.46 13.64 -14.30
CA GLU A 153 -11.23 12.91 -14.66
C GLU A 153 -10.14 13.82 -15.28
N THR A 154 -10.51 15.00 -15.78
CA THR A 154 -9.58 16.03 -16.27
C THR A 154 -8.53 16.44 -15.23
N TYR A 155 -8.81 16.26 -13.93
CA TYR A 155 -7.87 16.59 -12.85
C TYR A 155 -6.84 15.49 -12.53
N ILE A 156 -6.92 14.31 -13.16
CA ILE A 156 -5.98 13.20 -12.92
C ILE A 156 -4.51 13.63 -13.06
N PRO A 157 -4.07 14.35 -14.12
CA PRO A 157 -2.67 14.74 -14.26
C PRO A 157 -2.16 15.61 -13.10
N TRP A 158 -3.01 16.50 -12.58
CA TRP A 158 -2.66 17.37 -11.45
C TRP A 158 -2.47 16.59 -10.15
N ILE A 159 -3.31 15.58 -9.90
CA ILE A 159 -3.19 14.71 -8.72
C ILE A 159 -1.94 13.84 -8.82
N VAL A 160 -1.67 13.28 -10.00
CA VAL A 160 -0.44 12.51 -10.28
C VAL A 160 0.78 13.38 -10.00
N LEU A 161 0.80 14.62 -10.51
CA LEU A 161 1.89 15.55 -10.27
C LEU A 161 2.05 15.91 -8.80
N ALA A 162 0.97 16.23 -8.09
CA ALA A 162 1.01 16.60 -6.68
C ALA A 162 1.49 15.43 -5.79
N THR A 163 0.88 14.25 -5.94
CA THR A 163 1.23 13.05 -5.16
C THR A 163 2.63 12.54 -5.50
N GLY A 164 3.02 12.57 -6.78
CA GLY A 164 4.35 12.24 -7.26
C GLY A 164 5.40 13.20 -6.71
N LEU A 165 5.15 14.51 -6.74
CA LEU A 165 6.08 15.52 -6.24
C LEU A 165 6.32 15.37 -4.74
N VAL A 166 5.24 15.22 -3.94
CA VAL A 166 5.36 14.94 -2.50
C VAL A 166 6.18 13.68 -2.27
N SER A 167 5.92 12.63 -3.05
CA SER A 167 6.61 11.35 -2.93
C SER A 167 8.10 11.43 -3.24
N VAL A 168 8.46 12.13 -4.32
CA VAL A 168 9.86 12.36 -4.71
C VAL A 168 10.57 13.20 -3.65
N ILE A 169 9.92 14.25 -3.13
CA ILE A 169 10.53 15.14 -2.12
C ILE A 169 10.90 14.37 -0.86
N TYR A 170 9.94 13.67 -0.21
CA TYR A 170 10.25 13.02 1.06
C TYR A 170 11.24 11.85 0.88
N THR A 171 11.16 11.13 -0.24
CA THR A 171 12.05 10.00 -0.53
C THR A 171 13.48 10.47 -0.79
N SER A 172 13.64 11.53 -1.59
CA SER A 172 14.96 12.06 -1.96
C SER A 172 15.64 12.76 -0.78
N LEU A 173 14.87 13.39 0.12
CA LEU A 173 15.42 14.04 1.31
C LEU A 173 15.89 13.04 2.37
N GLY A 174 15.14 11.96 2.58
CA GLY A 174 15.34 11.12 3.76
C GLY A 174 16.17 9.84 3.56
N GLY A 175 16.35 9.38 2.32
CA GLY A 175 17.04 8.12 2.01
C GLY A 175 16.31 6.88 2.53
N LEU A 176 16.99 5.72 2.55
CA LEU A 176 16.37 4.43 2.89
C LEU A 176 15.72 4.43 4.29
N ARG A 177 16.34 5.07 5.30
CA ARG A 177 15.77 5.11 6.65
C ARG A 177 14.41 5.80 6.70
N ALA A 178 14.25 6.91 5.97
CA ALA A 178 12.97 7.60 5.91
C ALA A 178 11.92 6.74 5.23
N VAL A 179 12.28 6.10 4.11
CA VAL A 179 11.38 5.19 3.38
C VAL A 179 10.87 4.07 4.29
N VAL A 180 11.77 3.42 5.04
CA VAL A 180 11.40 2.33 5.95
C VAL A 180 10.42 2.79 7.05
N VAL A 181 10.62 3.99 7.59
CA VAL A 181 9.72 4.55 8.62
C VAL A 181 8.39 4.99 8.01
N THR A 182 8.40 5.63 6.85
CA THR A 182 7.16 6.00 6.15
C THR A 182 6.35 4.77 5.74
N ASP A 183 7.01 3.69 5.33
CA ASP A 183 6.37 2.41 5.00
C ASP A 183 5.69 1.78 6.23
N LEU A 184 6.32 1.84 7.40
CA LEU A 184 5.70 1.39 8.65
C LEU A 184 4.41 2.17 8.93
N ILE A 185 4.47 3.50 8.87
CA ILE A 185 3.31 4.36 9.12
C ILE A 185 2.21 4.05 8.11
N GLN A 186 2.56 3.95 6.84
CA GLN A 186 1.62 3.63 5.76
C GLN A 186 0.99 2.25 5.96
N THR A 187 1.76 1.26 6.40
CA THR A 187 1.23 -0.08 6.72
C THR A 187 0.23 -0.02 7.86
N ILE A 188 0.56 0.67 8.96
CA ILE A 188 -0.36 0.83 10.10
C ILE A 188 -1.65 1.52 9.67
N LEU A 189 -1.55 2.58 8.86
CA LEU A 189 -2.72 3.30 8.34
C LEU A 189 -3.57 2.43 7.41
N LEU A 190 -2.94 1.63 6.55
CA LEU A 190 -3.63 0.76 5.61
C LEU A 190 -4.36 -0.39 6.32
N PHE A 191 -3.69 -1.09 7.24
CA PHE A 191 -4.33 -2.16 8.03
C PHE A 191 -5.36 -1.61 9.00
N GLY A 192 -5.05 -0.51 9.69
CA GLY A 192 -5.99 0.16 10.59
C GLY A 192 -7.23 0.63 9.84
N GLY A 193 -7.05 1.26 8.68
CA GLY A 193 -8.14 1.68 7.81
C GLY A 193 -8.99 0.50 7.33
N ALA A 194 -8.36 -0.59 6.89
CA ALA A 194 -9.08 -1.80 6.47
C ALA A 194 -9.93 -2.39 7.60
N LEU A 195 -9.38 -2.52 8.81
CA LEU A 195 -10.10 -3.03 9.98
C LEU A 195 -11.25 -2.11 10.38
N LEU A 196 -11.05 -0.79 10.33
CA LEU A 196 -12.11 0.18 10.60
C LEU A 196 -13.25 0.06 9.59
N VAL A 197 -12.93 -0.05 8.29
CA VAL A 197 -13.94 -0.24 7.24
C VAL A 197 -14.73 -1.54 7.48
N VAL A 198 -14.05 -2.65 7.75
CA VAL A 198 -14.73 -3.92 8.06
C VAL A 198 -15.62 -3.78 9.29
N GLY A 199 -15.14 -3.12 10.36
CA GLY A 199 -15.90 -2.88 11.58
C GLY A 199 -17.16 -2.03 11.35
N VAL A 200 -17.03 -0.90 10.65
CA VAL A 200 -18.15 0.00 10.34
C VAL A 200 -19.17 -0.68 9.42
N VAL A 201 -18.71 -1.33 8.35
CA VAL A 201 -19.61 -2.05 7.42
C VAL A 201 -20.33 -3.18 8.13
N THR A 202 -19.65 -3.93 9.00
CA THR A 202 -20.28 -5.01 9.79
C THR A 202 -21.32 -4.45 10.75
N TRP A 203 -21.03 -3.31 11.39
CA TRP A 203 -21.96 -2.62 12.27
C TRP A 203 -23.21 -2.14 11.52
N ASP A 204 -23.02 -1.45 10.39
CA ASP A 204 -24.13 -0.95 9.55
C ASP A 204 -24.97 -2.10 8.98
N PHE A 205 -24.32 -3.21 8.61
CA PHE A 205 -25.01 -4.43 8.19
C PHE A 205 -25.81 -5.06 9.34
N ALA A 206 -25.24 -5.15 10.55
CA ALA A 206 -25.94 -5.68 11.72
C ALA A 206 -27.16 -4.82 12.10
N VAL A 207 -27.03 -3.49 12.01
CA VAL A 207 -28.14 -2.55 12.26
C VAL A 207 -29.23 -2.70 11.19
N SER A 208 -28.87 -2.83 9.91
CA SER A 208 -29.83 -2.96 8.81
C SER A 208 -30.55 -4.31 8.75
N VAL A 209 -29.93 -5.39 9.21
CA VAL A 209 -30.54 -6.74 9.30
C VAL A 209 -31.36 -6.93 10.59
N GLY A 210 -31.40 -5.93 11.49
CA GLY A 210 -32.28 -5.94 12.66
C GLY A 210 -31.71 -6.62 13.90
N PHE A 211 -30.38 -6.63 14.06
CA PHE A 211 -29.73 -6.92 15.35
C PHE A 211 -29.34 -5.60 16.03
N PRO A 212 -30.27 -4.89 16.71
CA PRO A 212 -29.91 -3.70 17.46
C PRO A 212 -29.01 -4.08 18.65
N PRO A 213 -27.88 -3.39 18.87
CA PRO A 213 -27.05 -3.52 20.05
C PRO A 213 -27.72 -2.74 21.18
N SER A 214 -28.89 -3.22 21.63
CA SER A 214 -29.58 -2.91 22.89
C SER A 214 -31.05 -3.27 22.76
N GLY A 215 -31.41 -4.48 23.19
CA GLY A 215 -32.66 -4.81 23.89
C GLY A 215 -34.04 -4.47 23.30
N ARG A 216 -34.18 -3.77 22.18
CA ARG A 216 -35.49 -3.47 21.58
C ARG A 216 -35.67 -4.34 20.35
N ARG A 217 -36.42 -5.43 20.53
CA ARG A 217 -36.97 -6.23 19.44
C ARG A 217 -37.88 -5.35 18.59
N THR A 218 -37.37 -4.82 17.49
CA THR A 218 -38.21 -4.37 16.38
C THR A 218 -38.70 -5.61 15.64
N VAL A 219 -40.02 -5.81 15.66
CA VAL A 219 -40.69 -6.87 14.92
C VAL A 219 -40.43 -6.65 13.43
N ILE A 220 -39.65 -7.54 12.82
CA ILE A 220 -39.43 -7.56 11.36
C ILE A 220 -40.79 -7.89 10.72
N ARG A 221 -41.47 -6.89 10.14
CA ARG A 221 -42.56 -7.13 9.19
C ARG A 221 -41.92 -7.60 7.89
N ASN A 222 -42.12 -8.87 7.57
CA ASN A 222 -41.65 -9.50 6.35
C ASN A 222 -42.25 -8.82 5.10
N PRO A 223 -41.45 -8.19 4.22
CA PRO A 223 -41.94 -7.58 2.99
C PRO A 223 -42.50 -8.60 1.98
N PHE A 224 -42.20 -9.89 2.14
CA PHE A 224 -42.76 -10.96 1.29
C PHE A 224 -44.19 -11.38 1.66
N SER A 225 -44.71 -11.00 2.84
CA SER A 225 -46.10 -11.34 3.22
C SER A 225 -47.15 -10.51 2.48
N ALA A 226 -46.80 -9.30 2.01
CA ALA A 226 -47.72 -8.41 1.31
C ALA A 226 -48.00 -8.85 -0.14
N SER A 227 -47.13 -9.66 -0.74
CA SER A 227 -47.22 -10.07 -2.15
C SER A 227 -48.14 -11.28 -2.37
N ILE A 228 -48.38 -12.10 -1.33
CA ILE A 228 -49.19 -13.33 -1.44
C ILE A 228 -50.70 -13.04 -1.25
N GLN A 229 -51.07 -11.94 -0.59
CA GLN A 229 -52.48 -11.56 -0.42
C GLN A 229 -53.14 -10.91 -1.65
N LYS A 230 -52.39 -10.64 -2.73
CA LYS A 230 -52.94 -10.07 -3.98
C LYS A 230 -53.42 -11.11 -5.01
N PHE A 231 -53.32 -12.39 -4.70
CA PHE A 231 -53.72 -13.50 -5.60
C PHE A 231 -54.62 -14.54 -4.90
N GLY A 232 -55.45 -14.11 -3.95
CA GLY A 232 -56.49 -14.92 -3.32
C GLY A 232 -57.86 -14.29 -3.48
#